data_AF-T1GMD1-F1
#
_entry.id   AF-T1GMD1-F1
#
_cell.length_a   1.000
_cell.length_b   1.000
_cell.length_c   1.000
_cell.angle_alpha   90.00
_cell.angle_beta   90.00
_cell.angle_gamma   90.00
#
_symmetry.space_group_name_H-M   'P 1'
#
loop_
_entity.id
_entity.type
_entity.pdbx_description
1 polymer ?
#
loop_
_entity_poly.entity_id
_entity_poly.type
_entity_poly.pdbx_seq_one_letter_code
_entity_poly.pdbx_strand_id
1 'polypeptide(L)'
;MNPEIFSWINNYFYGNKFKSVLNNDHCNNLVKSYVIFNVNDSYESKLAPGNYSNSKEADFIFGLLSKLFELMPYEMYSYGIVTPYLKQKSDLMNKIQTPNILDLIDSLQGKEKDIIYIQMLELVDL
;
A
#
# COMPACT_ATOMS: atom_id res chain seq x y z
N MET A 1 0.22 15.29 4.04
CA MET A 1 1.03 14.05 4.13
C MET A 1 1.90 14.07 5.38
N ASN A 2 2.08 12.93 6.04
CA ASN A 2 2.98 12.82 7.20
C ASN A 2 4.44 13.15 6.80
N PRO A 3 5.21 13.92 7.60
CA PRO A 3 6.60 14.24 7.28
C PRO A 3 7.50 13.02 7.05
N GLU A 4 7.27 11.92 7.76
CA GLU A 4 8.01 10.65 7.61
C GLU A 4 7.82 10.08 6.19
N ILE A 5 6.58 10.04 5.71
CA ILE A 5 6.24 9.55 4.35
C ILE A 5 6.89 10.44 3.28
N PHE A 6 6.82 11.77 3.46
CA PHE A 6 7.29 12.70 2.43
C PHE A 6 8.80 12.92 2.40
N SER A 7 9.50 12.59 3.48
CA SER A 7 10.93 12.85 3.63
C SER A 7 11.74 12.30 2.45
N TRP A 8 11.52 11.04 2.09
CA TRP A 8 12.23 10.39 0.98
C TRP A 8 11.89 11.04 -0.38
N ILE A 9 10.61 11.31 -0.64
CA ILE A 9 10.12 11.92 -1.90
C ILE A 9 10.69 13.33 -2.06
N ASN A 10 10.66 14.14 -1.00
CA ASN A 10 11.19 15.50 -0.98
C ASN A 10 12.68 15.53 -1.29
N ASN A 11 13.45 14.60 -0.70
CA ASN A 11 14.87 14.48 -0.98
C ASN A 11 15.12 14.06 -2.44
N TYR A 12 14.45 13.01 -2.90
CA TYR A 12 14.70 12.41 -4.21
C TYR A 12 14.26 13.30 -5.39
N PHE A 13 13.04 13.82 -5.37
CA PHE A 13 12.49 14.60 -6.49
C PHE A 13 12.69 16.10 -6.36
N TYR A 14 12.71 16.63 -5.14
CA TYR A 14 12.63 18.06 -4.89
C TYR A 14 13.89 18.65 -4.24
N GLY A 15 14.92 17.84 -3.98
CA GLY A 15 16.17 18.29 -3.36
C GLY A 15 15.97 18.98 -2.01
N ASN A 16 15.00 18.49 -1.21
CA ASN A 16 14.61 19.04 0.10
C ASN A 16 14.10 20.49 0.06
N LYS A 17 13.65 20.98 -1.09
CA LYS A 17 13.15 22.37 -1.23
C LYS A 17 11.73 22.55 -0.68
N PHE A 18 10.96 21.46 -0.53
CA PHE A 18 9.60 21.52 -0.02
C PHE A 18 9.61 21.51 1.51
N LYS A 19 8.93 22.48 2.13
CA LYS A 19 8.82 22.61 3.59
C LYS A 19 7.41 22.24 4.03
N SER A 20 7.29 21.29 4.94
CA SER A 20 6.01 20.97 5.57
C SER A 20 5.73 21.97 6.70
N VAL A 21 4.49 22.44 6.82
CA VAL A 21 4.07 23.17 8.03
C VAL A 21 3.91 22.12 9.12
N LEU A 22 4.66 22.27 10.22
CA LEU A 22 4.62 21.38 11.39
C LEU A 22 3.29 21.57 12.14
N ASN A 23 2.19 21.08 11.59
CA ASN A 23 0.87 21.13 12.23
C ASN A 23 0.25 19.72 12.44
N ASN A 24 1.00 18.65 12.18
CA ASN A 24 0.48 17.27 12.18
C ASN A 24 0.88 16.45 13.42
N ASP A 25 1.07 17.09 14.58
CA ASP A 25 1.35 16.42 15.86
C ASP A 25 0.16 15.61 16.42
N HIS A 26 -0.93 15.47 15.66
CA HIS A 26 -2.15 14.79 16.08
C HIS A 26 -2.36 13.40 15.45
N CYS A 27 -1.37 12.84 14.77
CA CYS A 27 -1.43 11.42 14.40
C CYS A 27 -1.20 10.57 15.65
N ASN A 28 -2.27 9.97 16.17
CA ASN A 28 -2.18 8.92 17.18
C ASN A 28 -1.12 7.89 16.75
N ASN A 29 -0.08 7.72 17.56
CA ASN A 29 1.07 6.84 17.33
C ASN A 29 0.72 5.33 17.39
N LEU A 30 -0.49 4.93 16.99
CA LEU A 30 -0.93 3.53 17.01
C LEU A 30 -0.10 2.66 16.08
N VAL A 31 0.38 3.24 14.97
CA VAL A 31 1.25 2.60 13.99
C VAL A 31 2.21 3.61 13.36
N LYS A 32 3.35 3.11 12.87
CA LYS A 32 4.32 3.92 12.11
C LYS A 32 3.67 4.43 10.82
N SER A 33 3.97 5.67 10.44
CA SER A 33 3.39 6.29 9.26
C SER A 33 4.03 5.83 7.95
N TYR A 34 5.27 5.33 8.00
CA TYR A 34 5.95 4.72 6.86
C TYR A 34 6.68 3.43 7.27
N VAL A 35 6.38 2.33 6.56
CA VAL A 35 7.00 1.02 6.78
C VAL A 35 7.19 0.32 5.45
N ILE A 36 8.35 -0.31 5.26
CA ILE A 36 8.63 -1.23 4.16
C ILE A 36 8.69 -2.64 4.74
N PHE A 37 7.85 -3.54 4.23
CA PHE A 37 7.88 -4.95 4.57
C PHE A 37 8.59 -5.70 3.44
N ASN A 38 9.71 -6.36 3.77
CA ASN A 38 10.34 -7.30 2.85
C ASN A 38 9.75 -8.70 3.07
N VAL A 39 8.97 -9.17 2.09
CA VAL A 39 8.38 -10.51 2.09
C VAL A 39 9.32 -11.45 1.32
N ASN A 40 10.40 -11.86 1.99
CA ASN A 40 11.61 -12.51 1.45
C ASN A 40 11.44 -13.89 0.75
N ASP A 41 10.25 -14.29 0.33
CA ASP A 41 9.97 -15.71 0.02
C ASP A 41 8.91 -15.91 -1.06
N SER A 42 8.77 -14.91 -1.92
CA SER A 42 7.56 -14.67 -2.68
C SER A 42 7.88 -14.82 -4.18
N TYR A 43 8.32 -16.01 -4.59
CA TYR A 43 8.53 -16.32 -6.01
C TYR A 43 7.20 -16.19 -6.77
N GLU A 44 7.18 -15.37 -7.81
CA GLU A 44 6.01 -15.20 -8.65
C GLU A 44 5.66 -16.51 -9.36
N SER A 45 4.37 -16.91 -9.32
CA SER A 45 3.90 -17.93 -10.24
C SER A 45 3.74 -17.31 -11.62
N LYS A 46 4.76 -17.45 -12.49
CA LYS A 46 4.65 -17.10 -13.92
C LYS A 46 3.73 -18.10 -14.62
N LEU A 47 2.41 -17.92 -14.51
CA LEU A 47 1.43 -18.74 -15.22
C LEU A 47 1.33 -18.35 -16.71
N ALA A 48 1.51 -17.06 -17.02
CA ALA A 48 1.59 -16.49 -18.36
C ALA A 48 2.17 -15.05 -18.31
N PRO A 49 2.69 -14.48 -19.40
CA PRO A 49 3.10 -13.07 -19.45
C PRO A 49 1.95 -12.15 -19.00
N GLY A 50 2.21 -11.31 -18.01
CA GLY A 50 1.20 -10.39 -17.43
C GLY A 50 0.28 -10.99 -16.35
N ASN A 51 0.37 -12.30 -16.10
CA ASN A 51 -0.33 -12.99 -15.00
C ASN A 51 0.61 -13.25 -13.83
N TYR A 52 1.18 -12.17 -13.30
CA TYR A 52 1.99 -12.22 -12.10
C TYR A 52 1.09 -12.09 -10.87
N SER A 53 1.18 -13.06 -9.98
CA SER A 53 0.61 -12.96 -8.65
C SER A 53 1.49 -13.67 -7.65
N ASN A 54 1.32 -13.24 -6.41
CA ASN A 54 2.08 -13.66 -5.28
C ASN A 54 1.12 -13.93 -4.12
N SER A 55 0.75 -15.20 -3.98
CA SER A 55 -0.23 -15.62 -2.99
C SER A 55 0.24 -15.34 -1.57
N LYS A 56 1.54 -15.52 -1.27
CA LYS A 56 2.12 -15.22 0.04
C LYS A 56 2.04 -13.74 0.38
N GLU A 57 2.35 -12.86 -0.58
CA GLU A 57 2.16 -11.42 -0.36
C GLU A 57 0.68 -11.05 -0.22
N ALA A 58 -0.22 -11.68 -0.97
CA ALA A 58 -1.65 -11.48 -0.81
C ALA A 58 -2.11 -11.88 0.61
N ASP A 59 -1.64 -13.01 1.12
CA ASP A 59 -1.92 -13.49 2.48
C ASP A 59 -1.36 -12.56 3.54
N PHE A 60 -0.13 -12.07 3.34
CA PHE A 60 0.48 -11.08 4.22
C PHE A 60 -0.32 -9.78 4.26
N ILE A 61 -0.68 -9.22 3.09
CA ILE A 61 -1.48 -8.00 2.98
C ILE A 61 -2.83 -8.20 3.65
N PHE A 62 -3.49 -9.33 3.43
CA PHE A 62 -4.78 -9.64 4.06
C PHE A 62 -4.66 -9.71 5.60
N GLY A 63 -3.63 -10.36 6.12
CA GLY A 63 -3.37 -10.44 7.57
C GLY A 63 -3.06 -9.07 8.18
N LEU A 64 -2.27 -8.26 7.48
CA LEU A 64 -1.93 -6.91 7.88
C LEU A 64 -3.17 -6.01 7.93
N LEU A 65 -3.99 -6.02 6.88
CA LEU A 65 -5.24 -5.27 6.82
C LEU A 65 -6.20 -5.68 7.93
N SER A 66 -6.34 -6.98 8.18
CA SER A 66 -7.18 -7.48 9.27
C SER A 66 -6.76 -6.91 10.63
N LYS A 67 -5.46 -6.88 10.91
CA LYS A 67 -4.93 -6.29 12.14
C LYS A 67 -5.08 -4.78 12.22
N LEU A 68 -5.06 -4.11 11.07
CA LEU A 68 -5.24 -2.67 11.04
C LEU A 68 -6.69 -2.26 11.14
N PHE A 69 -7.64 -3.03 10.64
CA PHE A 69 -9.07 -2.76 10.89
C PHE A 69 -9.43 -2.90 12.38
N GLU A 70 -8.71 -3.74 13.14
CA GLU A 70 -8.86 -3.80 14.60
C GLU A 70 -8.40 -2.49 15.29
N LEU A 71 -7.35 -1.84 14.78
CA LEU A 71 -6.76 -0.64 15.38
C LEU A 71 -7.32 0.68 14.81
N MET A 72 -7.68 0.65 13.52
CA MET A 72 -8.10 1.78 12.69
C MET A 72 -9.26 1.29 11.79
N PRO A 73 -10.49 1.26 12.30
CA PRO A 73 -11.64 0.69 11.59
C PRO A 73 -11.89 1.38 10.24
N TYR A 74 -12.27 0.60 9.22
CA TYR A 74 -12.49 1.11 7.85
C TYR A 74 -13.72 2.04 7.75
N GLU A 75 -14.56 2.10 8.79
CA GLU A 75 -15.65 3.05 8.93
C GLU A 75 -15.15 4.48 9.25
N MET A 76 -13.95 4.58 9.83
CA MET A 76 -13.35 5.86 10.25
C MET A 76 -12.19 6.29 9.38
N TYR A 77 -11.50 5.34 8.74
CA TYR A 77 -10.30 5.58 7.94
C TYR A 77 -10.48 5.11 6.52
N SER A 78 -10.01 5.91 5.58
CA SER A 78 -10.00 5.57 4.16
C SER A 78 -8.73 4.79 3.79
N TYR A 79 -8.93 3.64 3.15
CA TYR A 79 -7.85 2.75 2.72
C TYR A 79 -7.74 2.72 1.20
N GLY A 80 -6.52 2.47 0.70
CA GLY A 80 -6.24 2.20 -0.71
C GLY A 80 -5.11 1.18 -0.88
N ILE A 81 -5.22 0.34 -1.92
CA ILE A 81 -4.17 -0.61 -2.30
C ILE A 81 -3.74 -0.34 -3.74
N VAL A 82 -2.46 -0.06 -3.89
CA VAL A 82 -1.76 0.20 -5.15
C VAL A 82 -0.99 -1.05 -5.52
N THR A 83 -1.35 -1.67 -6.64
CA THR A 83 -0.60 -2.78 -7.24
C THR A 83 -0.60 -2.64 -8.76
N PRO A 84 0.55 -2.81 -9.45
CA PRO A 84 0.61 -2.74 -10.90
C PRO A 84 0.14 -4.04 -11.58
N TYR A 85 -0.23 -5.08 -10.83
CA TYR A 85 -0.54 -6.41 -11.36
C TYR A 85 -2.04 -6.74 -11.29
N LEU A 86 -2.66 -6.94 -12.45
CA LEU A 86 -4.10 -7.20 -12.57
C LEU A 86 -4.55 -8.50 -11.90
N LYS A 87 -3.74 -9.56 -12.01
CA LYS A 87 -4.07 -10.86 -11.40
C LYS A 87 -4.02 -10.78 -9.88
N GLN A 88 -2.97 -10.19 -9.32
CA GLN A 88 -2.83 -9.92 -7.90
C GLN A 88 -4.01 -9.10 -7.34
N LYS A 89 -4.41 -8.04 -8.06
CA LYS A 89 -5.59 -7.25 -7.74
C LYS A 89 -6.84 -8.13 -7.62
N SER A 90 -7.10 -8.97 -8.63
CA SER A 90 -8.25 -9.86 -8.60
C SER A 90 -8.21 -10.81 -7.40
N ASP A 91 -7.05 -11.36 -7.08
CA ASP A 91 -6.87 -12.28 -5.97
C ASP A 91 -7.08 -11.58 -4.61
N LEU A 92 -6.63 -10.33 -4.48
CA LEU A 92 -6.88 -9.49 -3.31
C LEU A 92 -8.36 -9.09 -3.18
N MET A 93 -9.02 -8.69 -4.26
CA MET A 93 -10.46 -8.35 -4.25
C MET A 93 -11.32 -9.56 -3.87
N ASN A 94 -10.93 -10.76 -4.30
CA ASN A 94 -11.65 -11.99 -3.94
C ASN A 94 -11.48 -12.34 -2.45
N LYS A 95 -10.32 -12.01 -1.86
CA LYS A 95 -10.05 -12.25 -0.43
C LYS A 95 -10.65 -11.16 0.47
N ILE A 96 -10.59 -9.91 0.04
CA ILE A 96 -11.06 -8.73 0.79
C ILE A 96 -12.51 -8.47 0.40
N GLN A 97 -13.45 -8.98 1.20
CA GLN A 97 -14.90 -8.85 0.94
C GLN A 97 -15.46 -7.43 1.20
N THR A 98 -14.60 -6.44 1.44
CA THR A 98 -14.96 -5.05 1.73
C THR A 98 -14.75 -4.16 0.48
N PRO A 99 -15.82 -3.86 -0.29
CA PRO A 99 -15.70 -3.21 -1.61
C PRO A 99 -15.19 -1.76 -1.56
N ASN A 100 -15.22 -1.08 -0.40
CA ASN A 100 -14.87 0.34 -0.27
C ASN A 100 -13.37 0.61 -0.05
N ILE A 101 -12.54 -0.43 0.06
CA ILE A 101 -11.13 -0.34 0.49
C ILE A 101 -10.14 -0.33 -0.68
N LEU A 102 -10.59 -0.70 -1.88
CA LEU A 102 -9.71 -1.08 -2.98
C LEU A 102 -9.86 -0.15 -4.18
N ASP A 103 -9.55 1.13 -3.97
CA ASP A 103 -9.36 2.07 -5.09
C ASP A 103 -8.04 1.75 -5.83
N LEU A 104 -8.14 1.64 -7.16
CA LEU A 104 -7.06 1.37 -8.13
C LEU A 104 -6.09 2.54 -8.28
N ILE A 105 -4.84 2.28 -8.69
CA ILE A 105 -3.86 3.29 -9.13
C ILE A 105 -4.48 4.34 -10.06
N ASP A 106 -5.15 3.91 -11.12
CA ASP A 106 -5.77 4.82 -12.09
C ASP A 106 -6.96 5.59 -11.51
N SER A 107 -7.62 5.03 -10.49
CA SER A 107 -8.73 5.67 -9.78
C SER A 107 -8.30 6.49 -8.55
N LEU A 108 -7.03 6.37 -8.14
CA LEU A 108 -6.38 7.10 -7.06
C LEU A 108 -5.68 8.36 -7.58
N GLN A 109 -5.53 8.52 -8.89
CA GLN A 109 -5.02 9.76 -9.46
C GLN A 109 -5.93 10.93 -9.06
N GLY A 110 -5.37 11.88 -8.30
CA GLY A 110 -6.11 13.02 -7.77
C GLY A 110 -6.99 12.71 -6.55
N LYS A 111 -6.89 11.52 -5.95
CA LYS A 111 -7.51 11.18 -4.66
C LYS A 111 -6.45 10.96 -3.60
N GLU A 112 -6.81 11.30 -2.36
CA GLU A 112 -6.01 11.03 -1.17
C GLU A 112 -6.72 9.99 -0.30
N LYS A 113 -5.92 9.21 0.45
CA LYS A 113 -6.40 8.22 1.42
C LYS A 113 -5.59 8.37 2.70
N ASP A 114 -6.20 8.00 3.82
CA ASP A 114 -5.53 8.04 5.12
C ASP A 114 -4.43 6.96 5.20
N ILE A 115 -4.68 5.79 4.60
CA ILE A 115 -3.77 4.64 4.62
C ILE A 115 -3.64 4.06 3.20
N ILE A 116 -2.41 3.99 2.70
CA ILE A 116 -2.09 3.47 1.36
C ILE A 116 -1.10 2.32 1.47
N TYR A 117 -1.46 1.17 0.87
CA TYR A 117 -0.56 0.04 0.65
C TYR A 117 -0.03 0.09 -0.77
N ILE A 118 1.30 0.05 -0.91
CA ILE A 118 1.95 -0.06 -2.22
C ILE A 118 2.60 -1.44 -2.26
N GLN A 119 2.06 -2.31 -3.11
CA GLN A 119 2.65 -3.61 -3.38
C GLN A 119 3.53 -3.52 -4.63
N MET A 120 4.79 -3.89 -4.47
CA MET A 120 5.77 -3.99 -5.54
C MET A 120 6.12 -5.47 -5.70
N LEU A 121 5.87 -6.06 -6.86
CA LEU A 121 6.47 -7.35 -7.20
C LEU A 121 7.79 -7.10 -7.91
N GLU A 122 8.81 -7.88 -7.54
CA GLU A 122 10.10 -7.89 -8.21
C GLU A 122 10.03 -8.83 -9.42
N LEU A 123 10.09 -8.26 -10.62
CA LEU A 123 10.27 -9.04 -11.84
C LEU A 123 11.71 -9.55 -11.86
N VAL A 124 11.90 -10.83 -11.53
CA VAL A 124 13.17 -11.50 -11.79
C VAL A 124 13.21 -11.84 -13.27
N ASP A 125 13.99 -11.06 -14.02
CA ASP A 125 14.47 -11.45 -15.35
C ASP A 125 15.48 -12.60 -15.15
N LEU A 126 15.06 -13.80 -15.55
CA LEU A 126 15.91 -15.00 -15.63
C LEU A 126 16.52 -15.09 -17.03
#